data_AF-A0AAV5SSE7-F1
#
_entry.id   AF-A0AAV5SSE7-F1
#
_cell.length_a   1.000
_cell.length_b   1.000
_cell.length_c   1.000
_cell.angle_alpha   90.00
_cell.angle_beta   90.00
_cell.angle_gamma   90.00
#
_symmetry.space_group_name_H-M   'P 1'
#
loop_
_entity.id
_entity.type
_entity.pdbx_description
1 polymer ?
#
loop_
_entity_poly.entity_id
_entity_poly.type
_entity_poly.pdbx_seq_one_letter_code
_entity_poly.pdbx_strand_id
1 'polypeptide(L)'
;LHWIVVEDAETTTKSVNDIIKRSRVQYTHIAVPTPKKTKMKATDPNWLLPRGVPQRNAALAYIRNNLGASRTGVIYFGDDDNVYDWRLFDEMRRVKRVGVWPVGVVGGLLAEHAIINGEGTVVFVWHTRTEKTKLGRADNSTLGERMGERKGQNHYYPPDFDPAKHKTLNAYHGVHALRERAHKISEGILVIRFEMPFNIWCLGCNNHIGMGVRYNAEKKKIGMFYTTPLYEFRMKCHLCDNYLVIRTDPKNFDYEMYEGCRRQEIRFDPSTVDGSAPIDRGEHMKLAADAMYKAENQEDDRQKGTKDDKKIDHLEWLQERMRDDFAANSALRRSFRNEKKDLKEQRALDDDLRKRSSLSIKLMPEHPEDKKVAGMITRYRNVKSYEERQKEDRESIASKRIFKIGEKEDEEEPCSSKGRLVKSLKEQKNRKLNDEFERKRRIGEASGLTRSALGIVKKKQVKVEPDGESEDSIELKEEVSDVKPEGIPLFDTIKDVKMAIINSLSALAQYSSSSDEE
;
A
#
# COMPACT_ATOMS: atom_id res chain seq x y z
N LEU A 1 1.89 60.38 8.08
CA LEU A 1 1.74 58.91 8.12
C LEU A 1 0.51 58.63 8.96
N HIS A 2 -0.48 57.94 8.41
CA HIS A 2 -1.70 57.56 9.13
C HIS A 2 -1.81 56.04 9.08
N TRP A 3 -2.01 55.39 10.22
CA TRP A 3 -2.14 53.94 10.31
C TRP A 3 -3.60 53.52 10.28
N ILE A 4 -3.94 52.56 9.42
CA ILE A 4 -5.25 51.90 9.47
C ILE A 4 -4.98 50.49 9.96
N VAL A 5 -5.24 50.26 11.24
CA VAL A 5 -5.02 48.96 11.88
C VAL A 5 -6.35 48.22 11.87
N VAL A 6 -6.38 47.10 11.15
CA VAL A 6 -7.55 46.23 11.09
C VAL A 6 -7.25 44.94 11.85
N GLU A 7 -7.93 44.77 12.97
CA GLU A 7 -7.77 43.63 13.86
C GLU A 7 -8.68 42.47 13.44
N ASP A 8 -8.13 41.24 13.41
CA ASP A 8 -8.91 40.00 13.17
C ASP A 8 -9.69 39.58 14.43
N ALA A 9 -10.67 40.39 14.80
CA ALA A 9 -11.55 40.17 15.93
C ALA A 9 -12.96 40.70 15.63
N GLU A 10 -13.96 40.25 16.38
CA GLU A 10 -15.33 40.77 16.30
C GLU A 10 -15.43 42.18 16.89
N THR A 11 -14.53 42.53 17.82
CA THR A 11 -14.46 43.84 18.49
C THR A 11 -13.01 44.24 18.69
N THR A 12 -12.75 45.54 18.85
CA THR A 12 -11.40 46.07 19.07
C THR A 12 -10.89 45.68 20.46
N THR A 13 -9.69 45.11 20.55
CA THR A 13 -9.13 44.70 21.84
C THR A 13 -8.42 45.84 22.56
N LYS A 14 -8.45 45.81 23.90
CA LYS A 14 -7.79 46.82 24.75
C LYS A 14 -6.27 46.79 24.58
N SER A 15 -5.66 45.60 24.49
CA SER A 15 -4.22 45.41 24.34
C SER A 15 -3.68 46.08 23.07
N VAL A 16 -4.34 45.86 21.92
CA VAL A 16 -3.95 46.48 20.65
C VAL A 16 -4.13 47.99 20.70
N ASN A 17 -5.26 48.46 21.27
CA ASN A 17 -5.52 49.89 21.42
C ASN A 17 -4.46 50.59 22.29
N ASP A 18 -4.03 49.97 23.39
CA ASP A 18 -2.99 50.52 24.26
C ASP A 18 -1.62 50.58 23.57
N ILE A 19 -1.28 49.59 22.74
CA ILE A 19 -0.05 49.60 21.93
C ILE A 19 -0.07 50.76 20.92
N ILE A 20 -1.19 50.94 20.21
CA ILE A 20 -1.28 52.01 19.21
C ILE A 20 -1.28 53.40 19.87
N LYS A 21 -1.92 53.56 21.04
CA LYS A 21 -1.84 54.80 21.82
C LYS A 21 -0.42 55.15 22.22
N ARG A 22 0.41 54.15 22.56
CA ARG A 22 1.82 54.35 22.89
C ARG A 22 2.66 54.80 21.69
N SER A 23 2.30 54.40 20.47
CA SER A 23 3.07 54.73 19.26
C SER A 23 2.98 56.20 18.86
N ARG A 24 1.97 56.94 19.35
CA ARG A 24 1.72 58.37 19.04
C ARG A 24 1.54 58.67 17.53
N VAL A 25 1.39 57.65 16.69
CA VAL A 25 1.08 57.81 15.26
C VAL A 25 -0.43 58.05 15.10
N GLN A 26 -0.85 58.90 14.18
CA GLN A 26 -2.28 59.05 13.85
C GLN A 26 -2.82 57.73 13.33
N TYR A 27 -3.94 57.26 13.88
CA TYR A 27 -4.45 55.93 13.57
C TYR A 27 -5.98 55.86 13.49
N THR A 28 -6.46 54.89 12.73
CA THR A 28 -7.82 54.38 12.74
C THR A 28 -7.75 52.90 13.12
N HIS A 29 -8.49 52.49 14.14
CA HIS A 29 -8.57 51.09 14.57
C HIS A 29 -9.95 50.52 14.21
N ILE A 30 -9.96 49.44 13.43
CA ILE A 30 -11.17 48.76 12.95
C ILE A 30 -11.05 47.28 13.31
N ALA A 31 -12.16 46.62 13.63
CA ALA A 31 -12.21 45.18 13.89
C ALA A 31 -13.03 44.49 12.80
N VAL A 32 -12.43 43.51 12.10
CA VAL A 32 -13.10 42.70 11.08
C VAL A 32 -12.66 41.24 11.22
N PRO A 33 -13.56 40.34 11.64
CA PRO A 33 -13.22 38.94 11.82
C PRO A 33 -13.12 38.21 10.49
N THR A 34 -12.14 37.31 10.37
CA THR A 34 -12.03 36.38 9.26
C THR A 34 -13.21 35.40 9.29
N PRO A 35 -13.92 35.19 8.16
CA PRO A 35 -15.03 34.23 8.10
C PRO A 35 -14.63 32.83 8.58
N LYS A 36 -15.50 32.15 9.33
CA LYS A 36 -15.23 30.81 9.90
C LYS A 36 -14.81 29.76 8.87
N LYS A 37 -15.22 29.92 7.60
CA LYS A 37 -14.89 29.02 6.48
C LYS A 37 -13.46 29.17 5.97
N THR A 38 -12.82 30.32 6.20
CA THR A 38 -11.46 30.65 5.74
C THR A 38 -10.49 30.81 6.89
N LYS A 39 -10.89 30.46 8.12
CA LYS A 39 -10.04 30.48 9.31
C LYS A 39 -9.21 29.20 9.38
N MET A 40 -7.91 29.35 9.52
CA MET A 40 -6.96 28.24 9.62
C MET A 40 -7.16 27.46 10.92
N LYS A 41 -7.03 26.13 10.87
CA LYS A 41 -6.94 25.29 12.08
C LYS A 41 -5.49 25.22 12.54
N ALA A 42 -5.27 24.89 13.81
CA ALA A 42 -3.93 24.79 14.41
C ALA A 42 -3.03 23.73 13.74
N THR A 43 -3.62 22.72 13.10
CA THR A 43 -2.92 21.65 12.36
C THR A 43 -2.70 21.97 10.88
N ASP A 44 -3.28 23.05 10.35
CA ASP A 44 -3.20 23.36 8.92
C ASP A 44 -1.86 24.05 8.59
N PRO A 45 -1.22 23.73 7.45
CA PRO A 45 0.00 24.42 7.02
C PRO A 45 -0.24 25.92 6.85
N ASN A 46 0.75 26.74 7.22
CA ASN A 46 0.64 28.21 7.25
C ASN A 46 0.25 28.87 5.91
N TRP A 47 0.39 28.15 4.80
CA TRP A 47 0.16 28.60 3.41
C TRP A 47 -1.16 28.10 2.79
N LEU A 48 -1.98 27.32 3.51
CA LEU A 48 -3.16 26.66 2.92
C LEU A 48 -4.32 27.62 2.61
N LEU A 49 -4.52 28.66 3.43
CA LEU A 49 -5.63 29.61 3.31
C LEU A 49 -5.10 31.05 3.27
N PRO A 50 -5.75 31.94 2.50
CA PRO A 50 -5.36 33.35 2.42
C PRO A 50 -5.54 34.04 3.77
N ARG A 51 -4.54 34.83 4.18
CA ARG A 51 -4.57 35.62 5.42
C ARG A 51 -4.92 37.07 5.11
N GLY A 52 -5.69 37.71 5.98
CA GLY A 52 -5.84 39.17 5.96
C GLY A 52 -6.66 39.78 4.81
N VAL A 53 -7.20 38.99 3.86
CA VAL A 53 -7.93 39.53 2.70
C VAL A 53 -9.18 40.34 3.09
N PRO A 54 -10.08 39.84 3.98
CA PRO A 54 -11.21 40.64 4.46
C PRO A 54 -10.77 41.94 5.14
N GLN A 55 -9.68 41.90 5.90
CA GLN A 55 -9.15 43.03 6.65
C GLN A 55 -8.56 44.10 5.72
N ARG A 56 -7.78 43.68 4.71
CA ARG A 56 -7.25 44.57 3.65
C ARG A 56 -8.39 45.25 2.88
N ASN A 57 -9.45 44.51 2.55
CA ASN A 57 -10.61 45.06 1.85
C ASN A 57 -11.42 46.03 2.74
N ALA A 58 -11.54 45.76 4.03
CA ALA A 58 -12.19 46.67 4.98
C ALA A 58 -11.41 47.99 5.15
N ALA A 59 -10.07 47.92 5.19
CA ALA A 59 -9.22 49.11 5.19
C ALA A 59 -9.43 49.93 3.91
N LEU A 60 -9.46 49.30 2.74
CA LEU A 60 -9.74 49.98 1.47
C LEU A 60 -11.14 50.61 1.43
N ALA A 61 -12.16 49.92 1.95
CA ALA A 61 -13.51 50.47 2.07
C ALA A 61 -13.54 51.70 2.99
N TYR A 62 -12.84 51.65 4.13
CA TYR A 62 -12.70 52.80 5.03
C TYR A 62 -12.04 54.01 4.34
N ILE A 63 -10.95 53.78 3.59
CA ILE A 63 -10.27 54.85 2.83
C ILE A 63 -11.23 55.45 1.82
N ARG A 64 -11.96 54.63 1.06
CA ARG A 64 -12.91 55.12 0.04
C ARG A 64 -14.04 55.95 0.64
N ASN A 65 -14.59 55.51 1.78
CA ASN A 65 -15.73 56.18 2.40
C ASN A 65 -15.34 57.46 3.16
N ASN A 66 -14.15 57.51 3.77
CA ASN A 66 -13.77 58.62 4.65
C ASN A 66 -12.72 59.57 4.06
N LEU A 67 -11.88 59.10 3.13
CA LEU A 67 -10.81 59.89 2.49
C LEU A 67 -11.10 60.22 1.02
N GLY A 68 -12.27 59.86 0.48
CA GLY A 68 -12.65 60.09 -0.92
C GLY A 68 -12.58 61.56 -1.40
N ALA A 69 -12.52 62.53 -0.49
CA ALA A 69 -12.42 63.95 -0.79
C ALA A 69 -11.03 64.59 -0.59
N SER A 70 -10.02 63.86 -0.07
CA SER A 70 -8.71 64.44 0.28
C SER A 70 -7.54 63.79 -0.48
N ARG A 71 -6.84 64.64 -1.24
CA ARG A 71 -5.46 64.59 -1.78
C ARG A 71 -4.77 63.23 -1.92
N THR A 72 -4.33 62.97 -3.15
CA THR A 72 -3.28 62.02 -3.57
C THR A 72 -2.40 61.49 -2.43
N GLY A 73 -2.41 60.18 -2.22
CA GLY A 73 -1.60 59.50 -1.21
C GLY A 73 -1.20 58.11 -1.66
N VAL A 74 -0.12 57.59 -1.09
CA VAL A 74 0.37 56.23 -1.34
C VAL A 74 -0.13 55.32 -0.22
N ILE A 75 -0.77 54.22 -0.60
CA ILE A 75 -1.24 53.19 0.33
C ILE A 75 -0.20 52.07 0.37
N TYR A 76 0.25 51.74 1.57
CA TYR A 76 1.11 50.59 1.82
C TYR A 76 0.37 49.57 2.68
N PHE A 77 0.42 48.31 2.27
CA PHE A 77 -0.03 47.18 3.08
C PHE A 77 1.17 46.63 3.83
N GLY A 78 1.21 46.85 5.14
CA GLY A 78 2.21 46.26 6.02
C GLY A 78 1.64 45.02 6.70
N ASP A 79 2.45 43.96 6.80
CA ASP A 79 2.16 42.79 7.61
C ASP A 79 2.75 42.99 9.02
N ASP A 80 2.16 42.32 10.02
CA ASP A 80 2.53 42.38 11.43
C ASP A 80 3.87 41.69 11.77
N ASP A 81 4.28 40.72 10.94
CA ASP A 81 5.55 39.98 11.09
C ASP A 81 6.77 40.73 10.52
N ASN A 82 6.58 41.87 9.84
CA ASN A 82 7.64 42.57 9.12
C ASN A 82 8.13 43.82 9.86
N VAL A 83 9.44 44.10 9.72
CA VAL A 83 10.07 45.33 10.20
C VAL A 83 10.28 46.27 9.03
N TYR A 84 9.76 47.50 9.14
CA TYR A 84 9.83 48.50 8.08
C TYR A 84 10.72 49.69 8.48
N ASP A 85 11.69 50.03 7.63
CA ASP A 85 12.42 51.30 7.75
C ASP A 85 11.54 52.44 7.23
N TRP A 86 11.45 53.54 7.98
CA TRP A 86 10.63 54.69 7.59
C TRP A 86 11.11 55.35 6.28
N ARG A 87 12.39 55.20 5.92
CA ARG A 87 12.96 55.71 4.66
C ARG A 87 12.35 55.04 3.42
N LEU A 88 11.88 53.80 3.55
CA LEU A 88 11.19 53.08 2.47
C LEU A 88 9.96 53.87 1.99
N PHE A 89 9.24 54.53 2.90
CA PHE A 89 8.05 55.30 2.55
C PHE A 89 8.37 56.54 1.71
N ASP A 90 9.59 57.10 1.80
CA ASP A 90 10.01 58.22 0.96
C ASP A 90 10.25 57.78 -0.49
N GLU A 91 10.77 56.58 -0.70
CA GLU A 91 10.88 55.98 -2.05
C GLU A 91 9.50 55.63 -2.62
N MET A 92 8.64 55.02 -1.79
CA MET A 92 7.29 54.64 -2.19
C MET A 92 6.43 55.84 -2.62
N ARG A 93 6.65 57.03 -2.03
CA ARG A 93 5.95 58.27 -2.43
C ARG A 93 6.18 58.66 -3.89
N ARG A 94 7.23 58.16 -4.55
CA ARG A 94 7.50 58.43 -5.97
C ARG A 94 6.59 57.64 -6.93
N VAL A 95 5.90 56.61 -6.44
CA VAL A 95 5.01 55.78 -7.25
C VAL A 95 3.76 56.55 -7.63
N LYS A 96 3.48 56.64 -8.93
CA LYS A 96 2.31 57.38 -9.46
C LYS A 96 1.08 56.51 -9.75
N ARG A 97 1.24 55.19 -9.93
CA ARG A 97 0.15 54.27 -10.34
C ARG A 97 0.04 53.10 -9.38
N VAL A 98 0.72 52.00 -9.68
CA VAL A 98 0.82 50.82 -8.81
C VAL A 98 2.27 50.37 -8.84
N GLY A 99 2.87 50.22 -7.67
CA GLY A 99 4.20 49.64 -7.51
C GLY A 99 4.06 48.33 -6.76
N VAL A 100 4.54 47.24 -7.35
CA VAL A 100 4.58 45.91 -6.72
C VAL A 100 6.03 45.63 -6.40
N TRP A 101 6.33 45.42 -5.12
CA TRP A 101 7.66 45.02 -4.69
C TRP A 101 7.70 43.51 -4.50
N PRO A 102 8.68 42.81 -5.09
CA PRO A 102 8.92 41.42 -4.76
C PRO A 102 9.43 41.35 -3.33
N VAL A 103 8.59 40.89 -2.41
CA VAL A 103 9.03 40.52 -1.05
C VAL A 103 9.42 39.05 -1.11
N GLY A 104 10.67 38.73 -0.77
CA GLY A 104 11.16 37.37 -0.75
C GLY A 104 10.49 36.58 0.38
N VAL A 105 9.36 35.93 0.10
CA VAL A 105 8.71 35.01 1.05
C VAL A 105 8.74 33.59 0.47
N VAL A 106 9.23 32.65 1.28
CA VAL A 106 9.22 31.21 1.04
C VAL A 106 7.90 30.66 1.58
N GLY A 107 6.86 30.59 0.76
CA GLY A 107 5.57 30.04 1.17
C GLY A 107 4.69 29.69 -0.02
N GLY A 108 4.17 28.46 -0.07
CA GLY A 108 3.50 27.84 -1.22
C GLY A 108 2.13 28.41 -1.64
N LEU A 109 1.84 29.70 -1.40
CA LEU A 109 0.71 30.38 -2.04
C LEU A 109 1.07 30.76 -3.48
N LEU A 110 0.26 30.31 -4.45
CA LEU A 110 0.59 30.44 -5.87
C LEU A 110 0.71 31.90 -6.34
N ALA A 111 -0.20 32.77 -5.87
CA ALA A 111 -0.13 34.24 -6.01
C ALA A 111 -1.24 34.91 -5.18
N GLU A 112 -0.88 35.98 -4.47
CA GLU A 112 -1.81 37.03 -4.02
C GLU A 112 -1.61 38.25 -4.92
N HIS A 113 -2.67 38.77 -5.53
CA HIS A 113 -2.56 39.98 -6.34
C HIS A 113 -3.74 40.92 -6.15
N ALA A 114 -3.44 42.21 -6.29
CA ALA A 114 -4.46 43.24 -6.41
C ALA A 114 -5.11 43.15 -7.80
N ILE A 115 -6.44 43.20 -7.87
CA ILE A 115 -7.17 43.42 -9.12
C ILE A 115 -7.21 44.93 -9.32
N ILE A 116 -6.73 45.39 -10.48
CA ILE A 116 -6.65 46.81 -10.85
C ILE A 116 -7.72 47.07 -11.92
N ASN A 117 -8.31 48.27 -11.96
CA ASN A 117 -9.18 48.68 -13.06
C ASN A 117 -8.45 48.59 -14.41
N GLY A 118 -9.20 48.48 -15.53
CA GLY A 118 -8.65 48.35 -16.89
C GLY A 118 -7.66 49.45 -17.31
N GLU A 119 -7.71 50.61 -16.65
CA GLU A 119 -6.77 51.73 -16.84
C GLU A 119 -5.49 51.62 -16.00
N GLY A 120 -5.33 50.59 -15.16
CA GLY A 120 -4.11 50.37 -14.38
C GLY A 120 -3.82 51.43 -13.30
N THR A 121 -4.84 52.17 -12.87
CA THR A 121 -4.72 53.35 -11.99
C THR A 121 -5.27 53.13 -10.58
N VAL A 122 -6.22 52.21 -10.40
CA VAL A 122 -6.94 52.02 -9.13
C VAL A 122 -7.03 50.53 -8.79
N VAL A 123 -6.59 50.16 -7.58
CA VAL A 123 -6.81 48.81 -7.03
C VAL A 123 -8.28 48.69 -6.61
N PHE A 124 -8.99 47.72 -7.20
CA PHE A 124 -10.42 47.46 -6.98
C PHE A 124 -10.62 46.53 -5.77
N VAL A 125 -10.00 45.34 -5.76
CA VAL A 125 -10.13 44.31 -4.72
C VAL A 125 -8.85 43.44 -4.65
N TRP A 126 -8.49 42.93 -3.46
CA TRP A 126 -7.46 41.90 -3.32
C TRP A 126 -8.04 40.50 -3.54
N HIS A 127 -7.39 39.71 -4.41
CA HIS A 127 -7.81 38.36 -4.74
C HIS A 127 -6.67 37.36 -4.53
N THR A 128 -6.98 36.22 -3.93
CA THR A 128 -6.03 35.12 -3.73
C THR A 128 -6.43 33.91 -4.57
N ARG A 129 -5.47 33.34 -5.30
CA ARG A 129 -5.69 32.13 -6.09
C ARG A 129 -5.25 30.89 -5.28
N THR A 130 -6.21 30.06 -4.87
CA THR A 130 -5.94 28.74 -4.29
C THR A 130 -6.29 27.63 -5.30
N GLU A 131 -5.56 26.51 -5.28
CA GLU A 131 -5.62 25.43 -6.28
C GLU A 131 -7.01 24.78 -6.50
N LYS A 132 -8.01 25.08 -5.66
CA LYS A 132 -9.31 24.39 -5.67
C LYS A 132 -10.43 25.07 -6.48
N THR A 133 -10.19 26.22 -7.11
CA THR A 133 -11.10 26.72 -8.15
C THR A 133 -10.78 26.04 -9.48
N LYS A 134 -11.26 24.78 -9.62
CA LYS A 134 -11.37 24.14 -10.94
C LYS A 134 -12.14 25.07 -11.86
N LEU A 135 -11.55 25.36 -13.02
CA LEU A 135 -12.16 26.12 -14.12
C LEU A 135 -13.60 25.64 -14.35
N GLY A 136 -14.56 26.47 -13.96
CA GLY A 136 -15.88 26.48 -14.56
C GLY A 136 -15.72 26.99 -15.99
N ARG A 137 -16.34 26.27 -16.93
CA ARG A 137 -16.19 26.43 -18.38
C ARG A 137 -16.97 27.65 -18.93
N ALA A 138 -16.75 28.82 -18.33
CA ALA A 138 -17.24 30.10 -18.84
C ALA A 138 -16.16 31.15 -18.55
N ASP A 139 -15.90 32.00 -19.55
CA ASP A 139 -15.00 33.16 -19.51
C ASP A 139 -13.51 32.89 -19.72
N ASN A 140 -13.20 32.22 -20.83
CA ASN A 140 -11.84 32.18 -21.42
C ASN A 140 -11.61 33.29 -22.48
N SER A 141 -12.40 34.35 -22.51
CA SER A 141 -12.31 35.39 -23.55
C SER A 141 -11.37 36.55 -23.22
N THR A 142 -10.87 36.70 -22.00
CA THR A 142 -10.15 37.93 -21.59
C THR A 142 -8.76 37.70 -20.96
N LEU A 143 -8.25 36.47 -20.93
CA LEU A 143 -6.88 36.16 -20.46
C LEU A 143 -6.11 35.22 -21.41
N GLY A 144 -6.58 35.08 -22.66
CA GLY A 144 -5.90 34.35 -23.73
C GLY A 144 -4.99 35.21 -24.63
N GLU A 145 -4.97 36.54 -24.48
CA GLU A 145 -4.39 37.44 -25.49
C GLU A 145 -2.85 37.63 -25.45
N ARG A 146 -2.10 36.92 -24.59
CA ARG A 146 -0.62 37.06 -24.56
C ARG A 146 0.18 35.83 -24.97
N MET A 147 -0.45 34.73 -25.35
CA MET A 147 0.24 33.64 -26.03
C MET A 147 -0.47 33.37 -27.35
N GLY A 148 0.25 33.58 -28.45
CA GLY A 148 -0.24 33.20 -29.77
C GLY A 148 -0.65 31.73 -29.78
N GLU A 149 -1.68 31.42 -30.55
CA GLU A 149 -2.18 30.06 -30.72
C GLU A 149 -1.04 29.09 -31.06
N ARG A 150 -1.03 27.89 -30.46
CA ARG A 150 0.01 26.87 -30.67
C ARG A 150 0.21 26.51 -32.15
N LYS A 151 -0.85 26.63 -32.95
CA LYS A 151 -0.83 26.50 -34.41
C LYS A 151 -1.46 27.75 -35.02
N GLY A 152 -0.79 28.89 -34.89
CA GLY A 152 -1.23 30.11 -35.56
C GLY A 152 -1.27 29.90 -37.08
N GLN A 153 -2.43 30.05 -37.69
CA GLN A 153 -2.60 29.93 -39.15
C GLN A 153 -1.85 31.06 -39.88
N ASN A 154 -1.83 32.25 -39.27
CA ASN A 154 -1.14 33.42 -39.79
C ASN A 154 -0.02 33.81 -38.83
N HIS A 155 1.13 34.17 -39.40
CA HIS A 155 2.23 34.77 -38.65
C HIS A 155 2.38 36.21 -39.11
N TYR A 156 2.64 37.11 -38.16
CA TYR A 156 2.96 38.48 -38.51
C TYR A 156 4.32 38.52 -39.19
N TYR A 157 4.35 38.98 -40.43
CA TYR A 157 5.58 39.31 -41.15
C TYR A 157 5.78 40.83 -41.07
N PRO A 158 6.92 41.31 -40.57
CA PRO A 158 7.24 42.73 -40.58
C PRO A 158 7.16 43.30 -42.01
N PRO A 159 6.76 44.58 -42.20
CA PRO A 159 6.68 45.19 -43.52
C PRO A 159 8.00 45.16 -44.32
N ASP A 160 9.13 45.14 -43.61
CA ASP A 160 10.46 45.07 -44.19
C ASP A 160 10.89 43.64 -44.58
N PHE A 161 10.06 42.62 -44.31
CA PHE A 161 10.39 41.23 -44.58
C PHE A 161 10.17 40.87 -46.07
N ASP A 162 11.28 40.76 -46.79
CA ASP A 162 11.33 40.19 -48.14
C ASP A 162 11.57 38.67 -48.12
N PRO A 163 10.63 37.81 -48.57
CA PRO A 163 10.81 36.36 -48.60
C PRO A 163 12.00 35.89 -49.45
N ALA A 164 12.32 36.60 -50.54
CA ALA A 164 13.42 36.26 -51.42
C ALA A 164 14.81 36.48 -50.78
N LYS A 165 14.93 37.51 -49.93
CA LYS A 165 16.19 37.85 -49.25
C LYS A 165 16.36 37.09 -47.94
N HIS A 166 15.32 37.08 -47.12
CA HIS A 166 15.40 36.53 -45.76
C HIS A 166 15.08 35.03 -45.69
N LYS A 167 14.36 34.46 -46.68
CA LYS A 167 13.90 33.06 -46.77
C LYS A 167 12.95 32.62 -45.65
N THR A 168 13.29 32.84 -44.38
CA THR A 168 12.50 32.48 -43.20
C THR A 168 12.47 33.62 -42.19
N LEU A 169 11.39 33.71 -41.41
CA LEU A 169 11.23 34.72 -40.36
C LEU A 169 12.31 34.60 -39.28
N ASN A 170 12.76 33.37 -38.97
CA ASN A 170 13.85 33.12 -38.04
C ASN A 170 15.17 33.75 -38.51
N ALA A 171 15.49 33.63 -39.81
CA ALA A 171 16.67 34.24 -40.39
C ALA A 171 16.59 35.78 -40.42
N TYR A 172 15.40 36.36 -40.61
CA TYR A 172 15.18 37.81 -40.48
C TYR A 172 15.51 38.31 -39.06
N HIS A 173 15.12 37.57 -38.02
CA HIS A 173 15.43 37.90 -36.64
C HIS A 173 16.84 37.48 -36.19
N GLY A 174 17.63 36.81 -37.06
CA GLY A 174 18.95 36.28 -36.70
C GLY A 174 18.92 35.14 -35.67
N VAL A 175 17.78 34.46 -35.52
CA VAL A 175 17.58 33.38 -34.55
C VAL A 175 17.56 32.03 -35.26
N HIS A 176 18.20 31.00 -34.69
CA HIS A 176 18.12 29.65 -35.23
C HIS A 176 16.73 29.03 -34.97
N ALA A 177 16.21 28.21 -35.89
CA ALA A 177 14.90 27.57 -35.75
C ALA A 177 14.77 26.71 -34.47
N LEU A 178 15.86 26.08 -34.04
CA LEU A 178 15.93 25.28 -32.81
C LEU A 178 16.29 26.10 -31.55
N ARG A 179 16.48 27.42 -31.68
CA ARG A 179 16.81 28.38 -30.61
C ARG A 179 17.97 27.88 -29.73
N GLU A 180 17.80 27.89 -28.41
CA GLU A 180 18.79 27.53 -27.39
C GLU A 180 19.37 26.11 -27.54
N ARG A 181 18.60 25.16 -28.11
CA ARG A 181 19.09 23.80 -28.38
C ARG A 181 20.25 23.78 -29.37
N ALA A 182 20.33 24.79 -30.23
CA ALA A 182 21.34 24.93 -31.27
C ALA A 182 22.41 25.99 -30.93
N HIS A 183 22.58 26.38 -29.66
CA HIS A 183 23.58 27.40 -29.32
C HIS A 183 25.03 26.96 -29.67
N LYS A 184 25.33 25.65 -29.65
CA LYS A 184 26.62 25.06 -30.06
C LYS A 184 26.62 24.50 -31.49
N ILE A 185 25.73 24.98 -32.35
CA ILE A 185 25.63 24.45 -33.72
C ILE A 185 26.89 24.71 -34.55
N SER A 186 27.64 25.78 -34.23
CA SER A 186 28.95 26.07 -34.84
C SER A 186 29.97 24.95 -34.60
N GLU A 187 29.87 24.24 -33.49
CA GLU A 187 30.70 23.08 -33.14
C GLU A 187 30.10 21.75 -33.64
N GLY A 188 28.96 21.81 -34.33
CA GLY A 188 28.20 20.63 -34.76
C GLY A 188 27.48 19.89 -33.61
N ILE A 189 27.32 20.55 -32.46
CA ILE A 189 26.70 19.97 -31.27
C ILE A 189 25.26 20.47 -31.16
N LEU A 190 24.32 19.53 -31.06
CA LEU A 190 22.90 19.82 -30.85
C LEU A 190 22.44 19.25 -29.50
N VAL A 191 21.80 20.06 -28.68
CA VAL A 191 21.20 19.59 -27.43
C VAL A 191 19.86 18.93 -27.72
N ILE A 192 19.75 17.63 -27.43
CA ILE A 192 18.53 16.83 -27.60
C ILE A 192 18.08 16.23 -26.27
N ARG A 193 16.82 15.80 -26.21
CA ARG A 193 16.33 14.99 -25.10
C ARG A 193 16.53 13.52 -25.45
N PHE A 194 17.37 12.84 -24.68
CA PHE A 194 17.77 11.45 -24.91
C PHE A 194 17.27 10.58 -23.77
N GLU A 195 16.67 9.44 -24.08
CA GLU A 195 16.22 8.45 -23.10
C GLU A 195 17.23 7.32 -23.05
N MET A 196 17.64 6.89 -21.86
CA MET A 196 18.62 5.82 -21.72
C MET A 196 18.07 4.49 -22.24
N PRO A 197 18.70 3.85 -23.24
CA PRO A 197 18.16 2.62 -23.84
C PRO A 197 18.41 1.36 -23.00
N PHE A 198 19.35 1.39 -22.05
CA PHE A 198 19.68 0.24 -21.20
C PHE A 198 19.96 0.68 -19.77
N ASN A 199 19.95 -0.29 -18.87
CA ASN A 199 20.45 -0.12 -17.51
C ASN A 199 21.98 0.01 -17.54
N ILE A 200 22.47 1.10 -16.97
CA ILE A 200 23.91 1.39 -16.92
C ILE A 200 24.33 1.73 -15.49
N TRP A 201 25.61 1.55 -15.21
CA TRP A 201 26.24 2.02 -13.98
C TRP A 201 27.19 3.16 -14.32
N CYS A 202 27.07 4.27 -13.59
CA CYS A 202 28.01 5.39 -13.70
C CYS A 202 29.33 5.02 -13.01
N LEU A 203 30.47 5.20 -13.68
CA LEU A 203 31.79 4.92 -13.08
C LEU A 203 32.23 5.96 -12.04
N GLY A 204 31.62 7.15 -12.04
CA GLY A 204 31.95 8.21 -11.10
C GLY A 204 31.31 8.02 -9.72
N CYS A 205 30.00 7.76 -9.66
CA CYS A 205 29.26 7.58 -8.41
C CYS A 205 28.82 6.14 -8.12
N ASN A 206 29.11 5.19 -9.01
CA ASN A 206 28.69 3.78 -8.93
C ASN A 206 27.19 3.55 -8.70
N ASN A 207 26.36 4.55 -9.02
CA ASN A 207 24.91 4.43 -8.96
C ASN A 207 24.35 3.89 -10.27
N HIS A 208 23.26 3.13 -10.14
CA HIS A 208 22.50 2.59 -11.26
C HIS A 208 21.62 3.67 -11.90
N ILE A 209 21.67 3.74 -13.23
CA ILE A 209 20.76 4.54 -14.05
C ILE A 209 19.89 3.55 -14.81
N GLY A 210 18.60 3.57 -14.52
CA GLY A 210 17.63 2.70 -15.17
C GLY A 210 17.38 3.09 -16.63
N MET A 211 16.92 2.11 -17.39
CA MET A 211 16.35 2.29 -18.72
C MET A 211 15.20 3.31 -18.68
N GLY A 212 15.12 4.18 -19.69
CA GLY A 212 14.08 5.20 -19.84
C GLY A 212 14.35 6.53 -19.12
N VAL A 213 15.45 6.63 -18.35
CA VAL A 213 15.83 7.90 -17.70
C VAL A 213 16.19 8.95 -18.75
N ARG A 214 15.65 10.17 -18.60
CA ARG A 214 15.73 11.25 -19.60
C ARG A 214 16.84 12.24 -19.28
N TYR A 215 17.73 12.46 -20.24
CA TYR A 215 18.82 13.43 -20.18
C TYR A 215 18.70 14.50 -21.27
N ASN A 216 19.24 15.68 -20.97
CA ASN A 216 19.62 16.64 -22.01
C ASN A 216 21.02 16.24 -22.49
N ALA A 217 21.10 15.63 -23.67
CA ALA A 217 22.34 15.12 -24.24
C ALA A 217 22.85 16.03 -25.36
N GLU A 218 24.16 16.23 -25.39
CA GLU A 218 24.89 16.84 -26.49
C GLU A 218 25.08 15.78 -27.58
N LYS A 219 24.36 15.92 -28.70
CA LYS A 219 24.48 15.08 -29.89
C LYS A 219 25.55 15.67 -30.81
N LYS A 220 26.59 14.89 -31.11
CA LYS A 220 27.66 15.22 -32.04
C LYS A 220 27.76 14.16 -33.14
N LYS A 221 27.98 14.57 -34.38
CA LYS A 221 28.29 13.64 -35.48
C LYS A 221 29.81 13.41 -35.53
N ILE A 222 30.27 12.18 -35.33
CA ILE A 222 31.71 11.85 -35.34
C ILE A 222 32.18 11.43 -36.73
N GLY A 223 31.39 10.60 -37.41
CA GLY A 223 31.80 9.96 -38.65
C GLY A 223 30.65 9.32 -39.40
N MET A 224 30.97 8.45 -40.35
CA MET A 224 30.01 7.68 -41.13
C MET A 224 30.40 6.19 -41.13
N PHE A 225 29.43 5.31 -40.93
CA PHE A 225 29.53 3.88 -41.19
C PHE A 225 28.92 3.62 -42.57
N TYR A 226 29.76 3.44 -43.58
CA TYR A 226 29.36 3.46 -44.99
C TYR A 226 28.57 4.75 -45.33
N THR A 227 27.25 4.66 -45.41
CA THR A 227 26.33 5.78 -45.67
C THR A 227 25.65 6.34 -44.42
N THR A 228 25.68 5.62 -43.28
CA THR A 228 24.95 5.98 -42.06
C THR A 228 25.80 6.81 -41.11
N PRO A 229 25.34 7.97 -40.61
CA PRO A 229 26.11 8.78 -39.65
C PRO A 229 26.23 8.13 -38.28
N LEU A 230 27.45 8.12 -37.71
CA LEU A 230 27.66 7.81 -36.29
C LEU A 230 27.44 9.06 -35.44
N TYR A 231 26.67 8.88 -34.38
CA TYR A 231 26.43 9.91 -33.39
C TYR A 231 27.06 9.54 -32.05
N GLU A 232 27.63 10.56 -31.41
CA GLU A 232 28.03 10.56 -30.00
C GLU A 232 26.99 11.30 -29.20
N PHE A 233 26.60 10.74 -28.07
CA PHE A 233 25.74 11.38 -27.09
C PHE A 233 26.52 11.55 -25.81
N ARG A 234 26.77 12.81 -25.44
CA ARG A 234 27.42 13.17 -24.20
C ARG A 234 26.41 13.78 -23.23
N MET A 235 26.34 13.26 -22.02
CA MET A 235 25.39 13.74 -21.00
C MET A 235 26.00 13.64 -19.59
N LYS A 236 25.51 14.47 -18.66
CA LYS A 236 25.94 14.43 -17.25
C LYS A 236 25.09 13.44 -16.46
N CYS A 237 25.72 12.75 -15.50
CA CYS A 237 24.99 11.97 -14.51
C CYS A 237 24.09 12.89 -13.65
N HIS A 238 22.95 12.38 -13.16
CA HIS A 238 22.09 13.14 -12.25
C HIS A 238 22.66 13.30 -10.84
N LEU A 239 23.54 12.38 -10.42
CA LEU A 239 24.06 12.32 -9.05
C LEU A 239 25.50 12.82 -8.91
N CYS A 240 26.24 13.01 -10.02
CA CYS A 240 27.62 13.48 -9.99
C CYS A 240 27.97 14.28 -11.24
N ASP A 241 29.10 14.99 -11.21
CA ASP A 241 29.59 15.77 -12.34
C ASP A 241 30.26 14.94 -13.46
N ASN A 242 30.24 13.61 -13.34
CA ASN A 242 30.81 12.73 -14.35
C ASN A 242 29.97 12.76 -15.65
N TYR A 243 30.66 12.73 -16.79
CA TYR A 243 30.05 12.66 -18.10
C TYR A 243 29.97 11.20 -18.58
N LEU A 244 28.84 10.87 -19.18
CA LEU A 244 28.56 9.59 -19.83
C LEU A 244 28.59 9.82 -21.33
N VAL A 245 29.38 9.04 -22.05
CA VAL A 245 29.53 9.13 -23.51
C VAL A 245 29.13 7.80 -24.14
N ILE A 246 28.12 7.86 -25.00
CA ILE A 246 27.54 6.70 -25.67
C ILE A 246 27.60 6.94 -27.18
N ARG A 247 27.96 5.91 -27.97
CA ARG A 247 28.02 5.97 -29.43
C ARG A 247 27.02 5.01 -30.07
N THR A 248 26.53 5.36 -31.24
CA THR A 248 25.66 4.49 -32.05
C THR A 248 26.50 3.47 -32.83
N ASP A 249 26.10 2.20 -32.80
CA ASP A 249 26.70 1.11 -33.59
C ASP A 249 25.71 0.56 -34.63
N PRO A 250 25.74 1.06 -35.88
CA PRO A 250 24.83 0.61 -36.93
C PRO A 250 24.98 -0.87 -37.30
N LYS A 251 26.15 -1.49 -37.05
CA LYS A 251 26.41 -2.90 -37.38
C LYS A 251 25.60 -3.87 -36.52
N ASN A 252 25.48 -3.59 -35.22
CA ASN A 252 24.82 -4.45 -34.24
C ASN A 252 23.43 -3.93 -33.85
N PHE A 253 22.98 -2.81 -34.45
CA PHE A 253 21.77 -2.08 -34.07
C PHE A 253 21.73 -1.76 -32.57
N ASP A 254 22.90 -1.43 -31.99
CA ASP A 254 23.07 -1.22 -30.56
C ASP A 254 23.84 0.09 -30.31
N TYR A 255 24.09 0.40 -29.03
CA TYR A 255 24.95 1.50 -28.62
C TYR A 255 26.15 1.00 -27.82
N GLU A 256 27.32 1.55 -28.11
CA GLU A 256 28.56 1.30 -27.40
C GLU A 256 28.72 2.29 -26.24
N MET A 257 29.07 1.77 -25.05
CA MET A 257 29.49 2.59 -23.92
C MET A 257 30.95 2.96 -24.10
N TYR A 258 31.22 4.23 -24.44
CA TYR A 258 32.58 4.68 -24.72
C TYR A 258 33.29 5.15 -23.44
N GLU A 259 32.68 6.07 -22.69
CA GLU A 259 33.28 6.65 -21.48
C GLU A 259 32.27 6.88 -20.36
N GLY A 260 32.72 6.71 -19.12
CA GLY A 260 32.00 7.13 -17.91
C GLY A 260 30.86 6.21 -17.47
N CYS A 261 30.50 5.20 -18.26
CA CYS A 261 29.48 4.22 -17.94
C CYS A 261 29.92 2.78 -18.29
N ARG A 262 29.35 1.82 -17.56
CA ARG A 262 29.34 0.41 -17.93
C ARG A 262 27.90 -0.08 -18.08
N ARG A 263 27.65 -0.92 -19.07
CA ARG A 263 26.33 -1.55 -19.24
C ARG A 263 26.12 -2.60 -18.15
N GLN A 264 24.91 -2.69 -17.62
CA GLN A 264 24.54 -3.84 -16.81
C GLN A 264 24.37 -5.05 -17.73
N GLU A 265 25.27 -6.03 -17.64
CA GLU A 265 25.04 -7.33 -18.25
C GLU A 265 23.95 -8.06 -17.45
N ILE A 266 22.78 -8.23 -18.06
CA ILE A 266 21.79 -9.18 -17.56
C ILE A 266 22.21 -10.55 -18.11
N ARG A 267 23.23 -11.16 -17.49
CA ARG A 267 23.43 -12.59 -17.69
C ARG A 267 22.28 -13.28 -16.95
N PHE A 268 21.36 -13.85 -17.71
CA PHE A 268 20.42 -14.82 -17.16
C PHE A 268 21.25 -16.03 -16.73
N ASP A 269 21.54 -16.13 -15.43
CA ASP A 269 22.21 -17.29 -14.87
C ASP A 269 21.12 -18.34 -14.55
N PRO A 270 21.04 -19.44 -15.31
CA PRO A 270 19.98 -20.45 -15.14
C PRO A 270 20.00 -21.12 -13.75
N SER A 271 21.03 -20.90 -12.94
CA SER A 271 21.09 -21.34 -11.54
C SER A 271 20.23 -20.53 -10.58
N THR A 272 19.74 -19.35 -10.98
CA THR A 272 18.95 -18.44 -10.12
C THR A 272 17.44 -18.65 -10.23
N VAL A 273 17.00 -19.55 -11.11
CA VAL A 273 15.61 -19.99 -11.18
C VAL A 273 15.46 -21.20 -10.26
N ASP A 274 14.83 -20.99 -9.09
CA ASP A 274 14.59 -22.00 -8.04
C ASP A 274 13.73 -23.23 -8.47
N GLY A 275 13.50 -23.43 -9.78
CA GLY A 275 12.66 -24.51 -10.32
C GLY A 275 13.28 -25.33 -11.46
N SER A 276 14.41 -24.92 -12.02
CA SER A 276 15.17 -25.75 -12.96
C SER A 276 16.46 -26.17 -12.27
N ALA A 277 16.55 -27.44 -11.87
CA ALA A 277 17.82 -28.01 -11.47
C ALA A 277 18.88 -27.63 -12.52
N PRO A 278 20.10 -27.22 -12.12
CA PRO A 278 21.14 -26.93 -13.09
C PRO A 278 21.31 -28.18 -13.94
N ILE A 279 20.91 -28.09 -15.22
CA ILE A 279 21.09 -29.17 -16.18
C ILE A 279 22.55 -29.54 -16.07
N ASP A 280 22.83 -30.79 -15.67
CA ASP A 280 24.20 -31.25 -15.52
C ASP A 280 24.93 -30.93 -16.83
N ARG A 281 26.07 -30.22 -16.75
CA ARG A 281 26.84 -29.85 -17.93
C ARG A 281 27.18 -31.09 -18.77
N GLY A 282 27.30 -32.24 -18.12
CA GLY A 282 27.46 -33.54 -18.78
C GLY A 282 26.25 -33.95 -19.63
N GLU A 283 25.03 -33.79 -19.12
CA GLU A 283 23.79 -34.11 -19.85
C GLU A 283 23.55 -33.14 -21.00
N HIS A 284 23.77 -31.84 -20.81
CA HIS A 284 23.64 -30.86 -21.89
C HIS A 284 24.64 -31.14 -23.03
N MET A 285 25.87 -31.55 -22.69
CA MET A 285 26.87 -31.92 -23.69
C MET A 285 26.49 -33.20 -24.44
N LYS A 286 25.89 -34.19 -23.76
CA LYS A 286 25.35 -35.40 -24.41
C LYS A 286 24.16 -35.11 -25.31
N LEU A 287 23.23 -34.24 -24.87
CA LEU A 287 22.09 -33.75 -25.65
C LEU A 287 22.51 -32.95 -26.90
N ALA A 288 23.65 -32.26 -26.83
CA ALA A 288 24.20 -31.52 -27.97
C ALA A 288 25.03 -32.40 -28.92
N ALA A 289 25.70 -33.42 -28.39
CA ALA A 289 26.59 -34.30 -29.17
C ALA A 289 25.86 -35.47 -29.84
N ASP A 290 24.83 -36.04 -29.20
CA ASP A 290 24.11 -37.21 -29.70
C ASP A 290 22.64 -36.88 -30.04
N ALA A 291 22.33 -36.99 -31.34
CA ALA A 291 21.00 -36.74 -31.86
C ALA A 291 19.98 -37.80 -31.45
N MET A 292 20.40 -39.06 -31.24
CA MET A 292 19.51 -40.15 -30.82
C MET A 292 19.09 -39.97 -29.36
N TYR A 293 20.05 -39.66 -28.48
CA TYR A 293 19.78 -39.37 -27.07
C TYR A 293 18.84 -38.17 -26.88
N LYS A 294 18.97 -37.13 -27.73
CA LYS A 294 18.05 -35.99 -27.73
C LYS A 294 16.62 -36.39 -28.12
N ALA A 295 16.46 -37.24 -29.13
CA ALA A 295 15.16 -37.70 -29.58
C ALA A 295 14.47 -38.58 -28.52
N GLU A 296 15.22 -39.46 -27.85
CA GLU A 296 14.72 -40.31 -26.76
C GLU A 296 14.23 -39.47 -25.57
N ASN A 297 15.05 -38.52 -25.09
CA ASN A 297 14.65 -37.63 -24.00
C ASN A 297 13.44 -36.76 -24.37
N GLN A 298 13.35 -36.31 -25.62
CA GLN A 298 12.22 -35.53 -26.10
C GLN A 298 10.92 -36.37 -26.12
N GLU A 299 10.99 -37.64 -26.49
CA GLU A 299 9.83 -38.54 -26.46
C GLU A 299 9.44 -38.91 -25.03
N ASP A 300 10.41 -39.12 -24.14
CA ASP A 300 10.16 -39.37 -22.71
C ASP A 300 9.47 -38.18 -22.04
N ASP A 301 9.89 -36.96 -22.35
CA ASP A 301 9.22 -35.75 -21.84
C ASP A 301 7.82 -35.59 -22.43
N ARG A 302 7.61 -35.96 -23.69
CA ARG A 302 6.27 -36.00 -24.31
C ARG A 302 5.38 -37.02 -23.60
N GLN A 303 5.91 -38.20 -23.27
CA GLN A 303 5.17 -39.22 -22.52
C GLN A 303 4.85 -38.78 -21.09
N LYS A 304 5.78 -38.11 -20.39
CA LYS A 304 5.51 -37.50 -19.07
C LYS A 304 4.37 -36.49 -19.16
N GLY A 305 4.40 -35.62 -20.17
CA GLY A 305 3.30 -34.68 -20.45
C GLY A 305 1.95 -35.39 -20.55
N THR A 306 1.84 -36.44 -21.38
CA THR A 306 0.57 -37.20 -21.51
C THR A 306 0.13 -37.92 -20.21
N LYS A 307 1.07 -38.31 -19.35
CA LYS A 307 0.77 -38.92 -18.04
C LYS A 307 0.25 -37.86 -17.08
N ASP A 308 0.83 -36.67 -17.11
CA ASP A 308 0.43 -35.56 -16.25
C ASP A 308 -0.92 -34.98 -16.66
N ASP A 309 -1.23 -34.91 -17.95
CA ASP A 309 -2.57 -34.55 -18.46
C ASP A 309 -3.66 -35.45 -17.87
N LYS A 310 -3.45 -36.78 -17.90
CA LYS A 310 -4.38 -37.75 -17.29
C LYS A 310 -4.53 -37.57 -15.78
N LYS A 311 -3.47 -37.11 -15.08
CA LYS A 311 -3.56 -36.80 -13.65
C LYS A 311 -4.36 -35.52 -13.42
N ILE A 312 -4.21 -34.52 -14.27
CA ILE A 312 -4.97 -33.28 -14.21
C ILE A 312 -6.46 -33.58 -14.42
N ASP A 313 -6.81 -34.37 -15.44
CA ASP A 313 -8.19 -34.82 -15.67
C ASP A 313 -8.77 -35.53 -14.44
N HIS A 314 -7.97 -36.37 -13.78
CA HIS A 314 -8.38 -37.06 -12.56
C HIS A 314 -8.60 -36.10 -11.38
N LEU A 315 -7.76 -35.07 -11.24
CA LEU A 315 -7.90 -34.04 -10.22
C LEU A 315 -9.13 -33.16 -10.49
N GLU A 316 -9.41 -32.83 -11.75
CA GLU A 316 -10.62 -32.11 -12.15
C GLU A 316 -11.87 -32.92 -11.81
N TRP A 317 -11.90 -34.21 -12.12
CA TRP A 317 -12.99 -35.11 -11.74
C TRP A 317 -13.22 -35.15 -10.22
N LEU A 318 -12.14 -35.19 -9.43
CA LEU A 318 -12.23 -35.11 -7.96
C LEU A 318 -12.77 -33.76 -7.49
N GLN A 319 -12.38 -32.67 -8.14
CA GLN A 319 -12.84 -31.32 -7.84
C GLN A 319 -14.33 -31.14 -8.17
N GLU A 320 -14.79 -31.63 -9.32
CA GLU A 320 -16.21 -31.61 -9.70
C GLU A 320 -17.09 -32.38 -8.70
N ARG A 321 -16.57 -33.49 -8.15
CA ARG A 321 -17.26 -34.25 -7.09
C ARG A 321 -17.31 -33.51 -5.76
N MET A 322 -16.35 -32.62 -5.49
CA MET A 322 -16.22 -31.82 -4.28
C MET A 322 -16.78 -30.40 -4.43
N ARG A 323 -17.79 -30.20 -5.30
CA ARG A 323 -18.38 -28.89 -5.62
C ARG A 323 -18.97 -28.12 -4.43
N ASP A 324 -19.22 -28.78 -3.30
CA ASP A 324 -19.69 -28.13 -2.07
C ASP A 324 -18.54 -27.49 -1.26
N ASP A 325 -17.86 -26.52 -1.88
CA ASP A 325 -16.76 -25.75 -1.29
C ASP A 325 -17.16 -25.11 0.05
N PHE A 326 -18.43 -24.73 0.21
CA PHE A 326 -18.92 -24.10 1.44
C PHE A 326 -18.89 -25.06 2.64
N ALA A 327 -19.27 -26.33 2.44
CA ALA A 327 -19.30 -27.32 3.53
C ALA A 327 -17.88 -27.69 3.97
N ALA A 328 -16.98 -27.93 3.00
CA ALA A 328 -15.58 -28.22 3.26
C ALA A 328 -14.88 -27.03 3.95
N ASN A 329 -15.07 -25.81 3.44
CA ASN A 329 -14.51 -24.60 4.04
C ASN A 329 -15.10 -24.31 5.43
N SER A 330 -16.38 -24.59 5.65
CA SER A 330 -17.01 -24.43 6.97
C SER A 330 -16.46 -25.41 7.99
N ALA A 331 -16.24 -26.68 7.60
CA ALA A 331 -15.60 -27.68 8.43
C ALA A 331 -14.15 -27.30 8.79
N LEU A 332 -13.37 -26.84 7.80
CA LEU A 332 -12.00 -26.38 7.99
C LEU A 332 -11.94 -25.13 8.90
N ARG A 333 -12.84 -24.17 8.71
CA ARG A 333 -12.96 -23.00 9.60
C ARG A 333 -13.36 -23.42 11.02
N ARG A 334 -14.16 -24.48 11.17
CA ARG A 334 -14.53 -25.03 12.48
C ARG A 334 -13.33 -25.66 13.19
N SER A 335 -12.51 -26.44 12.50
CA SER A 335 -11.29 -27.01 13.10
C SER A 335 -10.32 -25.91 13.51
N PHE A 336 -10.07 -24.91 12.66
CA PHE A 336 -9.20 -23.78 13.03
C PHE A 336 -9.73 -22.93 14.18
N ARG A 337 -11.06 -22.75 14.29
CA ARG A 337 -11.65 -22.06 15.45
C ARG A 337 -11.44 -22.83 16.74
N ASN A 338 -11.56 -24.16 16.71
CA ASN A 338 -11.29 -25.01 17.87
C ASN A 338 -9.81 -24.95 18.22
N GLU A 339 -8.92 -25.14 17.26
CA GLU A 339 -7.46 -25.09 17.48
C GLU A 339 -7.00 -23.72 18.01
N LYS A 340 -7.52 -22.62 17.47
CA LYS A 340 -7.24 -21.27 17.99
C LYS A 340 -7.76 -21.07 19.40
N LYS A 341 -8.90 -21.67 19.75
CA LYS A 341 -9.45 -21.63 21.10
C LYS A 341 -8.55 -22.40 22.06
N ASP A 342 -8.13 -23.61 21.69
CA ASP A 342 -7.27 -24.46 22.51
C ASP A 342 -5.90 -23.80 22.75
N LEU A 343 -5.28 -23.22 21.70
CA LEU A 343 -4.04 -22.45 21.83
C LEU A 343 -4.19 -21.20 22.71
N LYS A 344 -5.34 -20.51 22.66
CA LYS A 344 -5.61 -19.36 23.52
C LYS A 344 -5.78 -19.76 24.97
N GLU A 345 -6.48 -20.88 25.23
CA GLU A 345 -6.64 -21.44 26.57
C GLU A 345 -5.28 -21.86 27.14
N GLN A 346 -4.43 -22.54 26.35
CA GLN A 346 -3.06 -22.89 26.76
C GLN A 346 -2.22 -21.65 27.10
N ARG A 347 -2.20 -20.63 26.24
CA ARG A 347 -1.46 -19.38 26.52
C ARG A 347 -1.95 -18.68 27.80
N ALA A 348 -3.25 -18.71 28.07
CA ALA A 348 -3.82 -18.11 29.28
C ALA A 348 -3.40 -18.89 30.55
N LEU A 349 -3.35 -20.22 30.49
CA LEU A 349 -2.84 -21.06 31.58
C LEU A 349 -1.35 -20.81 31.82
N ASP A 350 -0.55 -20.74 30.76
CA ASP A 350 0.87 -20.46 30.82
C ASP A 350 1.16 -19.08 31.42
N ASP A 351 0.39 -18.05 31.03
CA ASP A 351 0.50 -16.70 31.59
C ASP A 351 0.10 -16.64 33.08
N ASP A 352 -0.93 -17.38 33.50
CA ASP A 352 -1.31 -17.49 34.92
C ASP A 352 -0.21 -18.19 35.74
N LEU A 353 0.34 -19.29 35.22
CA LEU A 353 1.44 -20.01 35.87
C LEU A 353 2.68 -19.12 35.96
N ARG A 354 3.01 -18.38 34.91
CA ARG A 354 4.12 -17.43 34.86
C ARG A 354 3.97 -16.30 35.88
N LYS A 355 2.75 -15.77 36.06
CA LYS A 355 2.44 -14.77 37.10
C LYS A 355 2.59 -15.32 38.50
N ARG A 356 2.05 -16.51 38.78
CA ARG A 356 2.15 -17.16 40.11
C ARG A 356 3.59 -17.50 40.48
N SER A 357 4.38 -17.95 39.50
CA SER A 357 5.78 -18.32 39.68
C SER A 357 6.77 -17.15 39.54
N SER A 358 6.29 -15.96 39.16
CA SER A 358 7.13 -14.77 38.90
C SER A 358 8.28 -15.03 37.92
N LEU A 359 8.08 -15.93 36.94
CA LEU A 359 9.08 -16.26 35.93
C LEU A 359 8.95 -15.31 34.72
N SER A 360 10.05 -14.95 34.07
CA SER A 360 10.04 -14.13 32.84
C SER A 360 10.32 -14.95 31.56
N ILE A 361 10.30 -16.28 31.66
CA ILE A 361 10.72 -17.21 30.61
C ILE A 361 9.50 -17.71 29.81
N LYS A 362 9.67 -17.92 28.50
CA LYS A 362 8.65 -18.55 27.64
C LYS A 362 8.53 -20.03 27.97
N LEU A 363 7.34 -20.46 28.43
CA LEU A 363 7.06 -21.86 28.74
C LEU A 363 6.95 -22.68 27.44
N MET A 364 7.57 -23.86 27.43
CA MET A 364 7.42 -24.84 26.37
C MET A 364 6.20 -25.74 26.65
N PRO A 365 5.60 -26.34 25.60
CA PRO A 365 4.55 -27.33 25.78
C PRO A 365 5.03 -28.50 26.63
N GLU A 366 4.15 -29.02 27.50
CA GLU A 366 4.44 -30.16 28.37
C GLU A 366 4.80 -31.41 27.56
N HIS A 367 5.99 -31.98 27.80
CA HIS A 367 6.36 -33.25 27.17
C HIS A 367 5.64 -34.42 27.88
N PRO A 368 5.21 -35.48 27.16
CA PRO A 368 4.53 -36.62 27.77
C PRO A 368 5.34 -37.35 28.85
N GLU A 369 6.67 -37.25 28.83
CA GLU A 369 7.54 -37.81 29.88
C GLU A 369 7.46 -37.01 31.18
N ASP A 370 7.42 -35.68 31.10
CA ASP A 370 7.30 -34.79 32.26
C ASP A 370 5.99 -35.06 33.02
N LYS A 371 4.90 -35.34 32.29
CA LYS A 371 3.62 -35.75 32.86
C LYS A 371 3.72 -37.03 33.69
N LYS A 372 4.49 -38.02 33.20
CA LYS A 372 4.69 -39.29 33.92
C LYS A 372 5.49 -39.07 35.19
N VAL A 373 6.56 -38.28 35.13
CA VAL A 373 7.42 -37.98 36.29
C VAL A 373 6.66 -37.15 37.32
N ALA A 374 5.93 -36.10 36.92
CA ALA A 374 5.09 -35.31 37.81
C ALA A 374 3.97 -36.16 38.45
N GLY A 375 3.35 -37.06 37.68
CA GLY A 375 2.39 -38.04 38.18
C GLY A 375 2.99 -39.02 39.19
N MET A 376 4.26 -39.38 39.02
CA MET A 376 4.99 -40.24 39.95
C MET A 376 5.28 -39.50 41.28
N ILE A 377 5.79 -38.27 41.20
CA ILE A 377 6.11 -37.43 42.38
C ILE A 377 4.87 -37.13 43.22
N THR A 378 3.75 -36.78 42.57
CA THR A 378 2.47 -36.52 43.26
C THR A 378 1.88 -37.75 43.93
N ARG A 379 2.09 -38.95 43.37
CA ARG A 379 1.67 -40.21 44.00
C ARG A 379 2.52 -40.58 45.22
N TYR A 380 3.84 -40.37 45.17
CA TYR A 380 4.73 -40.70 46.28
C TYR A 380 4.70 -39.68 47.43
N ARG A 381 4.32 -38.42 47.18
CA ARG A 381 4.18 -37.39 48.23
C ARG A 381 2.98 -37.60 49.17
N ASN A 382 2.00 -38.40 48.76
CA ASN A 382 0.76 -38.63 49.51
C ASN A 382 0.77 -39.90 50.39
N VAL A 383 1.91 -40.58 50.50
CA VAL A 383 2.08 -41.64 51.52
C VAL A 383 2.39 -40.96 52.84
N LYS A 384 1.36 -40.37 53.46
CA LYS A 384 1.43 -39.87 54.84
C LYS A 384 1.78 -41.05 55.76
N SER A 385 2.72 -40.84 56.67
CA SER A 385 3.00 -41.81 57.73
C SER A 385 1.71 -42.16 58.48
N TYR A 386 1.60 -43.39 58.99
CA TYR A 386 0.45 -43.80 59.81
C TYR A 386 0.21 -42.82 60.98
N GLU A 387 1.29 -42.31 61.58
CA GLU A 387 1.25 -41.33 62.66
C GLU A 387 0.72 -39.95 62.22
N GLU A 388 1.05 -39.51 61.00
CA GLU A 388 0.55 -38.24 60.45
C GLU A 388 -0.95 -38.31 60.14
N ARG A 389 -1.44 -39.46 59.62
CA ARG A 389 -2.89 -39.68 59.45
C ARG A 389 -3.63 -39.68 60.79
N GLN A 390 -3.07 -40.33 61.81
CA GLN A 390 -3.63 -40.31 63.16
C GLN A 390 -3.70 -38.89 63.74
N LYS A 391 -2.68 -38.07 63.47
CA LYS A 391 -2.65 -36.67 63.92
C LYS A 391 -3.70 -35.82 63.22
N GLU A 392 -3.85 -35.95 61.90
CA GLU A 392 -4.89 -35.26 61.14
C GLU A 392 -6.30 -35.70 61.56
N ASP A 393 -6.52 -36.99 61.79
CA ASP A 393 -7.81 -37.47 62.28
C ASP A 393 -8.12 -36.88 63.66
N ARG A 394 -7.14 -36.82 64.57
CA ARG A 394 -7.30 -36.19 65.90
C ARG A 394 -7.55 -34.69 65.80
N GLU A 395 -6.86 -33.98 64.93
CA GLU A 395 -7.10 -32.54 64.67
C GLU A 395 -8.47 -32.31 64.03
N SER A 396 -8.92 -33.20 63.14
CA SER A 396 -10.25 -33.16 62.53
C SER A 396 -11.36 -33.44 63.55
N ILE A 397 -11.09 -34.30 64.55
CA ILE A 397 -12.02 -34.62 65.63
C ILE A 397 -12.04 -33.47 66.66
N ALA A 398 -10.88 -32.88 66.96
CA ALA A 398 -10.77 -31.72 67.85
C ALA A 398 -11.43 -30.45 67.27
N SER A 399 -11.37 -30.29 65.95
CA SER A 399 -12.00 -29.16 65.23
C SER A 399 -13.50 -29.38 64.97
N LYS A 400 -14.02 -30.59 65.15
CA LYS A 400 -15.46 -30.86 65.10
C LYS A 400 -16.10 -30.47 66.42
N ARG A 401 -17.08 -29.56 66.37
CA ARG A 401 -17.89 -29.18 67.53
C ARG A 401 -18.68 -30.40 68.03
N ILE A 402 -18.62 -30.65 69.34
CA ILE A 402 -19.18 -31.84 70.00
C ILE A 402 -20.71 -31.81 70.11
N PHE A 403 -21.35 -30.64 70.01
CA PHE A 403 -22.80 -30.49 70.03
C PHE A 403 -23.33 -29.92 68.72
N LYS A 404 -24.25 -30.63 68.07
CA LYS A 404 -25.11 -30.09 67.01
C LYS A 404 -26.11 -29.16 67.66
N ILE A 405 -25.89 -27.86 67.58
CA ILE A 405 -26.95 -26.87 67.81
C ILE A 405 -27.87 -26.96 66.60
N GLY A 406 -29.16 -27.24 66.83
CA GLY A 406 -30.18 -27.18 65.79
C GLY A 406 -30.21 -25.78 65.20
N GLU A 407 -29.98 -25.67 63.89
CA GLU A 407 -30.02 -24.41 63.18
C GLU A 407 -31.46 -23.92 63.13
N LYS A 408 -31.73 -22.80 63.82
CA LYS A 408 -32.82 -21.90 63.50
C LYS A 408 -32.51 -21.23 62.17
N GLU A 409 -33.56 -21.08 61.38
CA GLU A 409 -33.64 -20.22 60.21
C GLU A 409 -33.20 -18.80 60.58
N ASP A 410 -32.30 -18.21 59.80
CA ASP A 410 -32.16 -16.77 59.66
C ASP A 410 -31.98 -16.46 58.17
N GLU A 411 -32.71 -15.44 57.74
CA GLU A 411 -33.04 -15.11 56.35
C GLU A 411 -31.88 -14.47 55.57
N GLU A 412 -31.67 -14.95 54.34
CA GLU A 412 -31.08 -14.17 53.25
C GLU A 412 -32.08 -14.11 52.08
N GLU A 413 -32.34 -12.90 51.58
CA GLU A 413 -33.24 -12.52 50.48
C GLU A 413 -33.04 -13.32 49.17
N PRO A 414 -34.07 -13.42 48.28
CA PRO A 414 -34.24 -14.56 47.39
C PRO A 414 -33.50 -14.43 46.05
N CYS A 415 -32.77 -15.48 45.65
CA CYS A 415 -32.28 -15.63 44.26
C CYS A 415 -32.79 -16.94 43.60
N SER A 416 -33.88 -16.77 42.85
CA SER A 416 -34.47 -17.57 41.77
C SER A 416 -34.18 -19.09 41.66
N SER A 417 -35.27 -19.86 41.75
CA SER A 417 -35.42 -21.30 41.41
C SER A 417 -34.79 -21.76 40.08
N LYS A 418 -34.43 -20.85 39.17
CA LYS A 418 -33.71 -21.16 37.93
C LYS A 418 -32.28 -21.64 38.16
N GLY A 419 -31.57 -21.14 39.18
CA GLY A 419 -30.16 -21.49 39.42
C GLY A 419 -29.97 -22.95 39.86
N ARG A 420 -30.86 -23.45 40.74
CA ARG A 420 -30.87 -24.85 41.19
C ARG A 420 -31.23 -25.81 40.05
N LEU A 421 -32.19 -25.44 39.21
CA LEU A 421 -32.59 -26.25 38.05
C LEU A 421 -31.46 -26.36 37.01
N VAL A 422 -30.73 -25.26 36.76
CA VAL A 422 -29.60 -25.23 35.81
C VAL A 422 -28.42 -26.06 36.32
N LYS A 423 -28.12 -26.03 37.63
CA LYS A 423 -27.07 -26.89 38.21
C LYS A 423 -27.43 -28.38 38.08
N SER A 424 -28.66 -28.75 38.43
CA SER A 424 -29.18 -30.12 38.30
C SER A 424 -29.22 -30.60 36.84
N LEU A 425 -29.65 -29.75 35.90
CA LEU A 425 -29.65 -30.08 34.47
C LEU A 425 -28.22 -30.22 33.90
N LYS A 426 -27.26 -29.41 34.37
CA LYS A 426 -25.86 -29.50 33.95
C LYS A 426 -25.19 -30.77 34.48
N GLU A 427 -25.55 -31.18 35.69
CA GLU A 427 -25.07 -32.40 36.33
C GLU A 427 -25.68 -33.65 35.70
N GLN A 428 -26.98 -33.63 35.37
CA GLN A 428 -27.64 -34.67 34.58
C GLN A 428 -27.09 -34.77 33.15
N LYS A 429 -26.76 -33.63 32.51
CA LYS A 429 -26.16 -33.61 31.17
C LYS A 429 -24.73 -34.17 31.18
N ASN A 430 -23.94 -33.86 32.21
CA ASN A 430 -22.60 -34.40 32.39
C ASN A 430 -22.63 -35.91 32.69
N ARG A 431 -23.60 -36.41 33.47
CA ARG A 431 -23.80 -37.87 33.64
C ARG A 431 -24.17 -38.54 32.33
N LYS A 432 -25.10 -37.97 31.54
CA LYS A 432 -25.48 -38.54 30.23
C LYS A 432 -24.32 -38.56 29.23
N LEU A 433 -23.45 -37.54 29.22
CA LEU A 433 -22.25 -37.49 28.38
C LEU A 433 -21.22 -38.56 28.80
N ASN A 434 -21.02 -38.77 30.11
CA ASN A 434 -20.14 -39.85 30.60
C ASN A 434 -20.71 -41.24 30.29
N ASP A 435 -22.03 -41.44 30.43
CA ASP A 435 -22.70 -42.70 30.11
C ASP A 435 -22.72 -43.00 28.60
N GLU A 436 -22.67 -41.96 27.75
CA GLU A 436 -22.55 -42.10 26.29
C GLU A 436 -21.10 -42.38 25.86
N PHE A 437 -20.13 -41.78 26.54
CA PHE A 437 -18.70 -42.03 26.34
C PHE A 437 -18.31 -43.48 26.73
N GLU A 438 -18.79 -43.96 27.88
CA GLU A 438 -18.63 -45.35 28.32
C GLU A 438 -19.34 -46.35 27.39
N ARG A 439 -20.50 -46.00 26.84
CA ARG A 439 -21.19 -46.83 25.82
C ARG A 439 -20.42 -46.91 24.51
N LYS A 440 -19.86 -45.80 24.01
CA LYS A 440 -19.03 -45.78 22.79
C LYS A 440 -17.73 -46.56 22.97
N ARG A 441 -17.16 -46.56 24.19
CA ARG A 441 -15.97 -47.34 24.52
C ARG A 441 -16.24 -48.85 24.55
N ARG A 442 -17.41 -49.28 25.05
CA ARG A 442 -17.83 -50.70 25.03
C ARG A 442 -18.22 -51.23 23.64
N ILE A 443 -18.62 -50.35 22.71
CA ILE A 443 -18.94 -50.72 21.32
C ILE A 443 -17.65 -50.79 20.45
N GLY A 444 -16.54 -50.22 20.91
CA GLY A 444 -15.27 -50.15 20.18
C GLY A 444 -14.44 -51.44 20.09
N GLU A 445 -14.87 -52.54 20.70
CA GLU A 445 -14.16 -53.84 20.64
C GLU A 445 -14.86 -54.90 19.79
N ALA A 446 -15.99 -54.59 19.14
CA ALA A 446 -16.59 -55.49 18.16
C ALA A 446 -17.33 -54.73 17.05
N SER A 447 -16.93 -55.00 15.80
CA SER A 447 -17.64 -54.84 14.52
C SER A 447 -17.11 -53.77 13.55
N GLY A 448 -16.70 -54.26 12.38
CA GLY A 448 -16.46 -53.45 11.18
C GLY A 448 -17.75 -52.79 10.69
N LEU A 449 -17.59 -51.60 10.11
CA LEU A 449 -18.69 -50.78 9.63
C LEU A 449 -19.51 -51.50 8.53
N THR A 450 -20.81 -51.64 8.74
CA THR A 450 -21.75 -52.07 7.71
C THR A 450 -22.28 -50.88 6.90
N ARG A 451 -22.64 -51.16 5.63
CA ARG A 451 -22.99 -50.23 4.53
C ARG A 451 -24.18 -49.28 4.79
N SER A 452 -24.78 -49.28 5.97
CA SER A 452 -25.98 -48.48 6.29
C SER A 452 -25.65 -47.13 6.95
N ALA A 453 -24.38 -46.84 7.24
CA ALA A 453 -23.94 -45.55 7.81
C ALA A 453 -23.64 -44.47 6.75
N LEU A 454 -23.73 -44.80 5.47
CA LEU A 454 -23.69 -43.84 4.36
C LEU A 454 -25.12 -43.64 3.89
N GLY A 455 -25.66 -42.44 4.10
CA GLY A 455 -27.04 -42.05 3.79
C GLY A 455 -27.36 -42.12 2.29
N ILE A 456 -27.54 -43.33 1.77
CA ILE A 456 -28.08 -43.61 0.45
C ILE A 456 -29.59 -43.76 0.61
N VAL A 457 -30.32 -42.71 0.23
CA VAL A 457 -31.79 -42.76 0.12
C VAL A 457 -32.14 -43.48 -1.18
N LYS A 458 -32.80 -44.65 -1.10
CA LYS A 458 -33.40 -45.30 -2.26
C LYS A 458 -34.57 -44.45 -2.77
N LYS A 459 -34.52 -44.04 -4.04
CA LYS A 459 -35.62 -43.33 -4.73
C LYS A 459 -36.80 -44.30 -4.89
N LYS A 460 -37.99 -43.84 -4.51
CA LYS A 460 -39.28 -44.55 -4.65
C LYS A 460 -39.60 -44.70 -6.14
N GLN A 461 -39.84 -45.95 -6.59
CA GLN A 461 -40.33 -46.22 -7.93
C GLN A 461 -41.74 -45.63 -8.10
N VAL A 462 -41.89 -44.73 -9.07
CA VAL A 462 -43.19 -44.29 -9.59
C VAL A 462 -43.45 -45.10 -10.85
N LYS A 463 -44.58 -45.82 -10.87
CA LYS A 463 -45.11 -46.51 -12.05
C LYS A 463 -45.76 -45.47 -12.97
N VAL A 464 -45.35 -45.44 -14.23
CA VAL A 464 -46.13 -44.90 -15.36
C VAL A 464 -45.93 -45.86 -16.53
N GLU A 465 -47.03 -46.42 -17.02
CA GLU A 465 -47.16 -47.28 -18.21
C GLU A 465 -47.31 -46.42 -19.50
N PRO A 466 -47.18 -47.00 -20.70
CA PRO A 466 -46.48 -46.43 -21.86
C PRO A 466 -47.40 -45.78 -22.89
N ASP A 467 -46.84 -45.02 -23.83
CA ASP A 467 -47.37 -44.84 -25.20
C ASP A 467 -46.29 -44.27 -26.15
N GLY A 468 -46.11 -44.90 -27.33
CA GLY A 468 -45.90 -44.18 -28.60
C GLY A 468 -44.49 -44.01 -29.20
N GLU A 469 -44.03 -45.04 -29.92
CA GLU A 469 -43.46 -45.04 -31.30
C GLU A 469 -42.10 -44.40 -31.71
N SER A 470 -41.38 -45.24 -32.48
CA SER A 470 -40.41 -45.00 -33.58
C SER A 470 -38.99 -44.53 -33.22
N GLU A 471 -37.98 -45.42 -33.27
CA GLU A 471 -37.15 -45.86 -34.42
C GLU A 471 -35.83 -45.07 -34.47
N ASP A 472 -34.73 -45.69 -34.01
CA ASP A 472 -33.74 -46.25 -34.93
C ASP A 472 -32.52 -46.85 -34.19
N SER A 473 -32.19 -48.05 -34.66
CA SER A 473 -31.11 -48.94 -34.27
C SER A 473 -29.69 -48.41 -34.52
N ILE A 474 -28.70 -48.89 -33.75
CA ILE A 474 -27.63 -49.79 -34.24
C ILE A 474 -26.74 -50.21 -33.05
N GLU A 475 -26.51 -51.52 -32.96
CA GLU A 475 -25.74 -52.24 -31.96
C GLU A 475 -24.22 -52.01 -32.06
N LEU A 476 -23.54 -51.85 -30.93
CA LEU A 476 -22.13 -52.23 -30.78
C LEU A 476 -22.02 -53.16 -29.56
N LYS A 477 -21.54 -54.38 -29.83
CA LYS A 477 -21.34 -55.48 -28.88
C LYS A 477 -20.28 -55.13 -27.84
N GLU A 478 -20.64 -55.18 -26.56
CA GLU A 478 -19.69 -55.30 -25.45
C GLU A 478 -19.57 -56.78 -25.06
N GLU A 479 -18.39 -57.37 -25.25
CA GLU A 479 -17.97 -58.57 -24.52
C GLU A 479 -17.40 -58.12 -23.17
N VAL A 480 -18.17 -58.33 -22.10
CA VAL A 480 -17.74 -58.11 -20.72
C VAL A 480 -17.13 -59.40 -20.20
N SER A 481 -15.80 -59.43 -20.04
CA SER A 481 -15.12 -60.43 -19.20
C SER A 481 -14.98 -59.88 -17.77
N ASP A 482 -15.66 -60.52 -16.82
CA ASP A 482 -15.57 -60.27 -15.39
C ASP A 482 -14.14 -60.48 -14.86
N VAL A 483 -13.42 -59.39 -14.56
CA VAL A 483 -12.16 -59.43 -13.81
C VAL A 483 -12.38 -58.78 -12.44
N LYS A 484 -12.32 -59.62 -11.40
CA LYS A 484 -12.34 -59.22 -9.98
C LYS A 484 -11.20 -58.24 -9.68
N PRO A 485 -11.44 -57.13 -8.97
CA PRO A 485 -10.35 -56.30 -8.48
C PRO A 485 -9.68 -56.96 -7.27
N GLU A 486 -8.45 -57.43 -7.46
CA GLU A 486 -7.53 -57.73 -6.37
C GLU A 486 -7.08 -56.42 -5.68
N GLY A 487 -6.97 -56.48 -4.35
CA GLY A 487 -6.67 -55.34 -3.50
C GLY A 487 -5.24 -54.82 -3.69
N ILE A 488 -5.11 -53.50 -3.82
CA ILE A 488 -3.85 -52.76 -3.85
C ILE A 488 -3.74 -51.95 -2.54
N PRO A 489 -2.56 -51.90 -1.88
CA PRO A 489 -2.43 -51.43 -0.50
C PRO A 489 -2.60 -49.91 -0.37
N LEU A 490 -3.28 -49.51 0.70
CA LEU A 490 -3.52 -48.13 1.11
C LEU A 490 -2.20 -47.50 1.58
N PHE A 491 -1.56 -46.70 0.74
CA PHE A 491 -0.44 -45.84 1.15
C PHE A 491 -0.95 -44.58 1.89
N ASP A 492 -0.22 -44.23 2.94
CA ASP A 492 -0.58 -43.34 4.05
C ASP A 492 -0.46 -41.85 3.65
N THR A 493 -1.31 -41.40 2.73
CA THR A 493 -1.34 -40.05 2.11
C THR A 493 -1.55 -38.86 3.06
N ILE A 494 -1.85 -39.10 4.34
CA ILE A 494 -2.15 -38.04 5.31
C ILE A 494 -0.87 -37.36 5.84
N LYS A 495 0.26 -38.09 5.90
CA LYS A 495 1.52 -37.51 6.40
C LYS A 495 2.14 -36.52 5.42
N ASP A 496 2.11 -36.82 4.13
CA ASP A 496 2.74 -36.01 3.09
C ASP A 496 1.98 -34.70 2.85
N VAL A 497 0.65 -34.75 2.89
CA VAL A 497 -0.21 -33.55 2.82
C VAL A 497 -0.01 -32.65 4.03
N LYS A 498 0.17 -33.23 5.23
CA LYS A 498 0.41 -32.46 6.45
C LYS A 498 1.76 -31.74 6.44
N MET A 499 2.81 -32.36 5.88
CA MET A 499 4.13 -31.72 5.73
C MET A 499 4.12 -30.61 4.67
N ALA A 500 3.39 -30.81 3.56
CA ALA A 500 3.25 -29.78 2.53
C ALA A 500 2.52 -28.51 3.04
N ILE A 501 1.50 -28.68 3.89
CA ILE A 501 0.75 -27.58 4.52
C ILE A 501 1.60 -26.85 5.57
N ILE A 502 2.42 -27.56 6.34
CA ILE A 502 3.31 -26.96 7.34
C ILE A 502 4.39 -26.09 6.66
N ASN A 503 4.98 -26.57 5.55
CA ASN A 503 6.01 -25.83 4.83
C ASN A 503 5.46 -24.55 4.18
N SER A 504 4.26 -24.62 3.60
CA SER A 504 3.60 -23.45 2.98
C SER A 504 3.12 -22.41 3.99
N LEU A 505 2.70 -22.81 5.20
CA LEU A 505 2.37 -21.89 6.29
C LEU A 505 3.61 -21.21 6.90
N SER A 506 4.78 -21.87 6.89
CA SER A 506 6.03 -21.26 7.37
C SER A 506 6.52 -20.13 6.46
N ALA A 507 6.33 -20.26 5.14
CA ALA A 507 6.69 -19.24 4.15
C ALA A 507 5.81 -17.99 4.24
N LEU A 508 4.52 -18.16 4.57
CA LEU A 508 3.57 -17.05 4.77
C LEU A 508 3.82 -16.29 6.08
N ALA A 509 4.41 -16.92 7.10
CA ALA A 509 4.74 -16.26 8.36
C ALA A 509 5.95 -15.31 8.26
N GLN A 510 6.89 -15.57 7.34
CA GLN A 510 8.06 -14.71 7.14
C GLN A 510 7.70 -13.38 6.45
N TYR A 511 6.70 -13.37 5.57
CA TYR A 511 6.24 -12.16 4.87
C TYR A 511 5.46 -11.15 5.74
N SER A 512 5.04 -11.53 6.95
CA SER A 512 4.26 -10.67 7.85
C SER A 512 5.11 -9.96 8.92
N SER A 513 6.42 -10.22 9.00
CA SER A 513 7.28 -9.72 10.08
C SER A 513 8.15 -8.52 9.71
N SER A 514 8.01 -7.96 8.50
CA SER A 514 8.89 -6.89 7.97
C SER A 514 8.24 -5.51 7.90
N SER A 515 7.03 -5.29 8.46
CA SER A 515 6.30 -4.03 8.30
C SER A 515 6.01 -3.26 9.58
N ASP A 516 6.51 -3.71 10.73
CA ASP A 516 6.40 -3.00 12.01
C ASP A 516 7.78 -2.92 12.69
N GLU A 517 8.75 -2.26 12.06
CA GLU A 517 9.93 -1.63 12.69
C GLU A 517 10.72 -0.82 11.64
N GLU A 518 10.34 0.45 11.46
CA GLU A 518 11.22 1.63 11.22
C GLU A 518 10.40 2.93 11.27
#